data_AF-A0AAN5DB79-F1
#
_entry.id   AF-A0AAN5DB79-F1
#
_cell.length_a   1.000
_cell.length_b   1.000
_cell.length_c   1.000
_cell.angle_alpha   90.00
_cell.angle_beta   90.00
_cell.angle_gamma   90.00
#
_symmetry.space_group_name_H-M   'P 1'
#
loop_
_entity.id
_entity.type
_entity.pdbx_description
1 polymer ?
#
loop_
_entity_poly.entity_id
_entity_poly.type
_entity_poly.pdbx_seq_one_letter_code
_entity_poly.pdbx_strand_id
1 'polypeptide(L)'
;IRRRIVMLGAAPRTQRSHSSVQLPADFSSTQSSVPHFIYRTDDFVFDLRRFPSSFSHDKSLRQLISDRWEEARTKNALNYNLNCMYKYLDGPYNLTIQLNVERGELRRKPMRFRKIREPFNSVRWNFTRLHDNEVLLYLRCEDRPITDDPLDRHILAVNASPLERNHSLLVPAVNKCHPQVLSRLALRMATDFMLLHHDENAHILFNSLLGQASVNHLHLHSLPWPYDSDVVFRRCDRLSSVDGVFTIKPPQWISQAFVFQLTHKEYYDKFLDQLSTCVNLLLSHEQAHNVFFCRAPPIRWEGAEREEDRQGHSPLRVTAYFFPRINMTGPKPPTNFNPAAAELAGCLTAYTYKFFDSVTEQSALRVIAEEAQLPEHVFESLCTDLSEALQGGKVSVPRVPPSFEGLTSPEMDELRDSFSSFDPPSPSRLPRRRSVGQSALPIPEIILT
;
A
#
# COMPACT_ATOMS: atom_id res chain seq x y z
N ILE A 1 -49.61 -54.24 36.70
CA ILE A 1 -50.07 -54.09 35.30
C ILE A 1 -48.99 -53.32 34.53
N ARG A 2 -48.19 -54.03 33.73
CA ARG A 2 -47.10 -53.47 32.91
C ARG A 2 -47.69 -52.79 31.67
N ARG A 3 -47.24 -51.58 31.31
CA ARG A 3 -47.49 -50.99 29.98
C ARG A 3 -46.17 -50.77 29.25
N ARG A 4 -46.07 -51.44 28.10
CA ARG A 4 -45.00 -51.38 27.10
C ARG A 4 -45.01 -50.01 26.41
N ILE A 5 -43.82 -49.46 26.17
CA ILE A 5 -43.59 -48.47 25.12
C ILE A 5 -42.91 -49.23 23.97
N VAL A 6 -43.52 -49.18 22.79
CA VAL A 6 -43.05 -49.82 21.55
C VAL A 6 -42.41 -48.77 20.66
N MET A 7 -41.22 -49.08 20.17
CA MET A 7 -40.44 -48.32 19.18
C MET A 7 -41.00 -48.50 17.75
N LEU A 8 -40.97 -47.43 16.97
CA LEU A 8 -40.94 -47.38 15.50
C LEU A 8 -39.93 -46.26 15.17
N GLY A 9 -38.86 -46.42 14.40
CA GLY A 9 -38.72 -47.15 13.13
C GLY A 9 -38.45 -46.10 12.04
N ALA A 10 -37.26 -46.15 11.41
CA ALA A 10 -36.61 -45.10 10.61
C ALA A 10 -37.29 -44.70 9.28
N ALA A 11 -36.97 -43.48 8.79
CA ALA A 11 -37.04 -43.09 7.37
C ALA A 11 -35.99 -41.99 7.03
N PRO A 12 -35.56 -41.87 5.75
CA PRO A 12 -34.16 -41.56 5.38
C PRO A 12 -33.87 -40.11 4.95
N ARG A 13 -32.56 -39.81 4.93
CA ARG A 13 -31.86 -38.65 4.34
C ARG A 13 -32.58 -37.97 3.16
N THR A 14 -32.85 -36.68 3.30
CA THR A 14 -33.04 -35.75 2.17
C THR A 14 -31.76 -34.94 1.94
N GLN A 15 -31.18 -35.09 0.74
CA GLN A 15 -30.14 -34.21 0.19
C GLN A 15 -30.60 -32.75 0.28
N ARG A 16 -29.76 -31.87 0.86
CA ARG A 16 -29.98 -30.42 0.76
C ARG A 16 -29.55 -29.97 -0.64
N SER A 17 -30.54 -29.67 -1.46
CA SER A 17 -30.44 -28.93 -2.70
C SER A 17 -29.73 -27.59 -2.50
N HIS A 18 -28.91 -27.21 -3.49
CA HIS A 18 -28.27 -25.91 -3.63
C HIS A 18 -29.26 -24.78 -3.32
N SER A 19 -29.07 -24.11 -2.19
CA SER A 19 -29.81 -22.90 -1.82
C SER A 19 -29.26 -21.73 -2.63
N SER A 20 -30.00 -21.36 -3.67
CA SER A 20 -29.95 -20.04 -4.29
C SER A 20 -30.21 -18.98 -3.22
N VAL A 21 -29.17 -18.30 -2.77
CA VAL A 21 -29.29 -17.12 -1.91
C VAL A 21 -29.91 -16.01 -2.75
N GLN A 22 -31.22 -15.81 -2.63
CA GLN A 22 -31.88 -14.61 -3.12
C GLN A 22 -31.42 -13.44 -2.26
N LEU A 23 -30.80 -12.45 -2.89
CA LEU A 23 -30.44 -11.18 -2.26
C LEU A 23 -31.73 -10.47 -1.76
N PRO A 24 -31.70 -9.81 -0.60
CA PRO A 24 -32.86 -9.09 -0.07
C PRO A 24 -33.38 -8.05 -1.07
N ALA A 25 -34.71 -7.93 -1.17
CA ALA A 25 -35.42 -7.04 -2.10
C ALA A 25 -35.14 -5.53 -1.86
N ASP A 26 -34.43 -5.19 -0.80
CA ASP A 26 -34.00 -3.82 -0.48
C ASP A 26 -32.58 -3.49 -0.97
N PHE A 27 -31.93 -4.40 -1.71
CA PHE A 27 -30.80 -4.04 -2.58
C PHE A 27 -31.33 -3.26 -3.79
N SER A 28 -31.79 -2.04 -3.53
CA SER A 28 -31.99 -1.03 -4.56
C SER A 28 -30.65 -0.85 -5.27
N SER A 29 -30.62 -1.22 -6.55
CA SER A 29 -29.66 -0.71 -7.51
C SER A 29 -29.89 0.79 -7.71
N THR A 30 -29.68 1.62 -6.69
CA THR A 30 -29.11 2.93 -6.96
C THR A 30 -27.77 2.63 -7.59
N GLN A 31 -27.74 2.59 -8.94
CA GLN A 31 -26.58 2.31 -9.75
C GLN A 31 -25.44 3.17 -9.21
N SER A 32 -24.50 2.54 -8.49
CA SER A 32 -23.28 3.22 -8.08
C SER A 32 -22.66 3.80 -9.34
N SER A 33 -22.43 5.11 -9.38
CA SER A 33 -21.83 5.79 -10.53
C SER A 33 -20.35 5.43 -10.73
N VAL A 34 -19.81 4.59 -9.84
CA VAL A 34 -18.45 4.09 -9.86
C VAL A 34 -18.29 3.10 -11.03
N PRO A 35 -17.41 3.37 -11.99
CA PRO A 35 -17.22 2.53 -13.16
C PRO A 35 -16.54 1.20 -12.80
N HIS A 36 -16.83 0.18 -13.59
CA HIS A 36 -16.04 -1.06 -13.62
C HIS A 36 -14.96 -0.95 -14.69
N PHE A 37 -13.69 -1.11 -14.30
CA PHE A 37 -12.60 -1.37 -15.23
C PHE A 37 -12.49 -2.89 -15.44
N ILE A 38 -13.01 -3.34 -16.58
CA ILE A 38 -12.98 -4.74 -17.01
C ILE A 38 -11.80 -4.92 -17.94
N TYR A 39 -10.94 -5.89 -17.65
CA TYR A 39 -9.76 -6.22 -18.44
C TYR A 39 -9.64 -7.73 -18.65
N ARG A 40 -8.80 -8.12 -19.60
CA ARG A 40 -8.40 -9.48 -19.90
C ARG A 40 -6.90 -9.65 -19.72
N THR A 41 -6.40 -10.87 -19.55
CA THR A 41 -4.95 -11.11 -19.43
C THR A 41 -4.18 -10.79 -20.71
N ASP A 42 -4.86 -10.68 -21.85
CA ASP A 42 -4.28 -10.23 -23.11
C ASP A 42 -4.06 -8.70 -23.17
N ASP A 43 -4.66 -7.94 -22.25
CA ASP A 43 -4.43 -6.49 -22.13
C ASP A 43 -3.12 -6.16 -21.39
N PHE A 44 -2.45 -7.17 -20.82
CA PHE A 44 -1.21 -6.97 -20.05
C PHE A 44 -0.02 -6.56 -20.91
N VAL A 45 0.65 -5.49 -20.50
CA VAL A 45 1.89 -5.00 -21.12
C VAL A 45 3.09 -5.41 -20.27
N PHE A 46 3.84 -6.41 -20.72
CA PHE A 46 5.02 -6.94 -20.01
C PHE A 46 6.26 -6.06 -20.15
N ASP A 47 6.38 -5.35 -21.27
CA ASP A 47 7.41 -4.34 -21.52
C ASP A 47 6.72 -3.01 -21.79
N LEU A 48 6.78 -2.08 -20.82
CA LEU A 48 6.11 -0.79 -20.94
C LEU A 48 6.67 0.08 -22.09
N ARG A 49 7.85 -0.22 -22.62
CA ARG A 49 8.41 0.49 -23.78
C ARG A 49 7.88 -0.04 -25.11
N ARG A 50 7.15 -1.15 -25.11
CA ARG A 50 6.55 -1.77 -26.30
C ARG A 50 5.06 -1.95 -26.11
N PHE A 51 4.28 -1.04 -26.68
CA PHE A 51 2.82 -1.18 -26.70
C PHE A 51 2.38 -2.18 -27.78
N PRO A 52 1.38 -3.02 -27.50
CA PRO A 52 0.76 -3.84 -28.53
C PRO A 52 0.13 -2.95 -29.61
N SER A 53 0.24 -3.36 -30.87
CA SER A 53 -0.28 -2.61 -32.03
C SER A 53 -1.81 -2.43 -32.02
N SER A 54 -2.52 -3.20 -31.20
CA SER A 54 -3.97 -3.11 -30.97
C SER A 54 -4.37 -2.15 -29.84
N PHE A 55 -3.43 -1.42 -29.23
CA PHE A 55 -3.71 -0.55 -28.10
C PHE A 55 -4.51 0.70 -28.52
N SER A 56 -5.70 0.87 -27.93
CA SER A 56 -6.51 2.08 -28.07
C SER A 56 -6.37 2.95 -26.82
N HIS A 57 -5.96 4.21 -27.00
CA HIS A 57 -5.80 5.18 -25.90
C HIS A 57 -7.12 5.51 -25.19
N ASP A 58 -8.28 5.33 -25.86
CA ASP A 58 -9.60 5.73 -25.38
C ASP A 58 -10.10 4.93 -24.15
N LYS A 59 -9.38 3.89 -23.73
CA LYS A 59 -9.72 3.06 -22.55
C LYS A 59 -8.54 2.77 -21.62
N SER A 60 -7.52 3.63 -21.60
CA SER A 60 -6.37 3.38 -20.72
C SER A 60 -6.76 3.49 -19.23
N LEU A 61 -6.30 2.55 -18.41
CA LEU A 61 -6.48 2.58 -16.95
C LEU A 61 -5.92 3.89 -16.35
N ARG A 62 -4.81 4.39 -16.89
CA ARG A 62 -4.15 5.63 -16.47
C ARG A 62 -5.07 6.84 -16.62
N GLN A 63 -5.69 7.02 -17.79
CA GLN A 63 -6.60 8.14 -18.04
C GLN A 63 -7.83 8.07 -17.12
N LEU A 64 -8.43 6.88 -17.01
CA LEU A 64 -9.59 6.66 -16.13
C LEU A 64 -9.27 7.02 -14.67
N ILE A 65 -8.11 6.61 -14.16
CA ILE A 65 -7.68 6.98 -12.80
C ILE A 65 -7.51 8.49 -12.68
N SER A 66 -6.87 9.14 -13.64
CA SER A 66 -6.66 10.59 -13.64
C SER A 66 -7.99 11.37 -13.60
N ASP A 67 -8.97 10.97 -14.41
CA ASP A 67 -10.26 11.65 -14.48
C ASP A 67 -11.06 11.43 -13.21
N ARG A 68 -11.09 10.20 -12.70
CA ARG A 68 -11.82 9.85 -11.47
C ARG A 68 -11.18 10.46 -10.22
N TRP A 69 -9.86 10.54 -10.18
CA TRP A 69 -9.16 11.20 -9.07
C TRP A 69 -9.45 12.71 -9.05
N GLU A 70 -9.50 13.36 -10.23
CA GLU A 70 -9.88 14.77 -10.32
C GLU A 70 -11.33 15.00 -9.90
N GLU A 71 -12.24 14.10 -10.30
CA GLU A 71 -13.64 14.13 -9.86
C GLU A 71 -13.74 13.98 -8.32
N ALA A 72 -12.99 13.05 -7.72
CA ALA A 72 -12.94 12.88 -6.27
C ALA A 72 -12.41 14.16 -5.58
N ARG A 73 -11.37 14.79 -6.14
CA ARG A 73 -10.83 16.07 -5.64
C ARG A 73 -11.88 17.18 -5.68
N THR A 74 -12.58 17.36 -6.80
CA THR A 74 -13.62 18.41 -6.94
C THR A 74 -14.82 18.18 -6.02
N LYS A 75 -15.06 16.93 -5.61
CA LYS A 75 -16.08 16.53 -4.62
C LYS A 75 -15.55 16.52 -3.17
N ASN A 76 -14.39 17.12 -2.91
CA ASN A 76 -13.77 17.23 -1.58
C ASN A 76 -13.53 15.88 -0.87
N ALA A 77 -13.17 14.84 -1.62
CA ALA A 77 -12.77 13.55 -1.05
C ALA A 77 -11.33 13.54 -0.49
N LEU A 78 -10.55 14.59 -0.76
CA LEU A 78 -9.19 14.78 -0.25
C LEU A 78 -9.20 15.72 0.95
N ASN A 79 -8.36 15.46 1.95
CA ASN A 79 -8.25 16.27 3.16
C ASN A 79 -7.57 17.64 2.91
N TYR A 80 -6.79 17.77 1.83
CA TYR A 80 -6.01 18.95 1.48
C TYR A 80 -5.68 18.98 -0.02
N ASN A 81 -5.21 20.13 -0.50
CA ASN A 81 -4.69 20.28 -1.85
C ASN A 81 -3.19 19.95 -1.90
N LEU A 82 -2.68 19.53 -3.04
CA LEU A 82 -1.27 19.20 -3.20
C LEU A 82 -0.43 20.46 -3.42
N ASN A 83 0.16 20.97 -2.34
CA ASN A 83 1.12 22.09 -2.36
C ASN A 83 2.52 21.56 -1.99
N CYS A 84 3.12 20.80 -2.89
CA CYS A 84 4.37 20.09 -2.61
C CYS A 84 5.60 20.82 -3.18
N MET A 85 6.73 20.71 -2.49
CA MET A 85 8.05 21.06 -3.02
C MET A 85 8.95 19.84 -3.03
N TYR A 86 9.90 19.80 -3.95
CA TYR A 86 10.79 18.66 -4.13
C TYR A 86 12.24 19.10 -4.25
N LYS A 87 13.16 18.24 -3.80
CA LYS A 87 14.59 18.34 -4.12
C LYS A 87 15.23 16.95 -4.10
N TYR A 88 16.37 16.84 -4.76
CA TYR A 88 17.31 15.76 -4.51
C TYR A 88 18.10 16.05 -3.23
N LEU A 89 18.49 14.98 -2.53
CA LEU A 89 19.50 15.06 -1.49
C LEU A 89 20.86 14.81 -2.11
N ASP A 90 21.83 15.67 -1.81
CA ASP A 90 23.19 15.49 -2.28
C ASP A 90 23.81 14.25 -1.64
N GLY A 91 24.15 13.27 -2.47
CA GLY A 91 24.83 12.04 -2.07
C GLY A 91 24.74 10.93 -3.12
N PRO A 92 25.36 9.77 -2.88
CA PRO A 92 25.47 8.72 -3.87
C PRO A 92 24.16 8.00 -4.21
N TYR A 93 23.08 8.11 -3.43
CA TYR A 93 21.85 7.32 -3.64
C TYR A 93 20.76 8.05 -4.42
N ASN A 94 20.97 9.33 -4.78
CA ASN A 94 19.99 10.18 -5.47
C ASN A 94 18.62 10.18 -4.78
N LEU A 95 18.60 10.22 -3.45
CA LEU A 95 17.34 10.24 -2.72
C LEU A 95 16.57 11.52 -3.06
N THR A 96 15.26 11.37 -3.24
CA THR A 96 14.37 12.52 -3.47
C THR A 96 13.60 12.79 -2.20
N ILE A 97 13.29 14.05 -1.92
CA ILE A 97 12.44 14.40 -0.79
C ILE A 97 11.33 15.35 -1.22
N GLN A 98 10.11 15.07 -0.76
CA GLN A 98 8.93 15.92 -0.95
C GLN A 98 8.55 16.60 0.38
N LEU A 99 8.46 17.94 0.40
CA LEU A 99 7.78 18.66 1.47
C LEU A 99 6.28 18.68 1.23
N ASN A 100 5.50 18.23 2.21
CA ASN A 100 4.05 18.33 2.24
C ASN A 100 3.57 18.64 3.68
N VAL A 101 3.47 19.92 4.01
CA VAL A 101 3.14 20.39 5.37
C VAL A 101 1.69 20.04 5.75
N GLU A 102 0.74 20.29 4.85
CA GLU A 102 -0.69 20.01 5.07
C GLU A 102 -0.92 18.53 5.37
N ARG A 103 -0.20 17.62 4.71
CA ARG A 103 -0.25 16.20 5.05
C ARG A 103 0.23 15.90 6.47
N GLY A 104 1.27 16.58 6.93
CA GLY A 104 1.77 16.43 8.30
C GLY A 104 0.71 16.77 9.34
N GLU A 105 -0.13 17.76 9.05
CA GLU A 105 -1.13 18.33 9.96
C GLU A 105 -2.50 17.65 9.86
N LEU A 106 -2.95 17.34 8.64
CA LEU A 106 -4.33 16.94 8.32
C LEU A 106 -4.48 15.43 8.08
N ARG A 107 -3.38 14.68 8.02
CA ARG A 107 -3.44 13.22 7.93
C ARG A 107 -3.92 12.64 9.26
N ARG A 108 -4.78 11.63 9.18
CA ARG A 108 -5.19 10.82 10.33
C ARG A 108 -3.98 10.24 11.07
N LYS A 109 -4.04 10.23 12.41
CA LYS A 109 -3.06 9.53 13.24
C LYS A 109 -3.04 8.03 12.87
N PRO A 110 -1.86 7.43 12.63
CA PRO A 110 -1.75 6.00 12.37
C PRO A 110 -2.26 5.17 13.56
N MET A 111 -2.94 4.07 13.28
CA MET A 111 -3.32 3.09 14.31
C MET A 111 -2.10 2.40 14.91
N ARG A 112 -2.20 1.98 16.17
CA ARG A 112 -1.16 1.21 16.85
C ARG A 112 -1.41 -0.29 16.71
N PHE A 113 -0.30 -1.00 16.49
CA PHE A 113 -0.24 -2.45 16.34
C PHE A 113 0.89 -3.02 17.20
N ARG A 114 0.70 -4.26 17.66
CA ARG A 114 1.61 -5.07 18.48
C ARG A 114 2.15 -6.27 17.72
N LYS A 115 1.41 -6.76 16.71
CA LYS A 115 1.80 -7.93 15.91
C LYS A 115 1.63 -7.66 14.42
N ILE A 116 2.46 -8.32 13.61
CA ILE A 116 2.35 -8.26 12.14
C ILE A 116 1.01 -8.86 11.66
N ARG A 117 0.49 -9.84 12.41
CA ARG A 117 -0.77 -10.51 12.15
C ARG A 117 -1.75 -10.19 13.27
N GLU A 118 -2.41 -9.05 13.17
CA GLU A 118 -3.57 -8.74 14.00
C GLU A 118 -4.87 -9.03 13.26
N PRO A 119 -5.89 -9.58 13.93
CA PRO A 119 -7.19 -9.77 13.32
C PRO A 119 -7.80 -8.43 12.91
N PHE A 120 -8.56 -8.43 11.82
CA PHE A 120 -9.35 -7.28 11.41
C PHE A 120 -10.30 -6.85 12.53
N ASN A 121 -10.50 -5.54 12.68
CA ASN A 121 -11.43 -4.97 13.66
C ASN A 121 -12.40 -4.00 12.97
N SER A 122 -13.68 -4.38 12.90
CA SER A 122 -14.74 -3.62 12.25
C SER A 122 -15.08 -2.30 12.95
N VAL A 123 -14.77 -2.17 14.24
CA VAL A 123 -15.05 -0.97 15.03
C VAL A 123 -14.07 0.15 14.71
N ARG A 124 -12.80 -0.20 14.44
CA ARG A 124 -11.79 0.77 13.99
C ARG A 124 -12.08 1.21 12.54
N TRP A 125 -11.50 2.34 12.15
CA TRP A 125 -11.63 2.84 10.78
C TRP A 125 -11.15 1.80 9.76
N ASN A 126 -11.90 1.63 8.68
CA ASN A 126 -11.61 0.67 7.62
C ASN A 126 -12.33 1.03 6.31
N PHE A 127 -11.91 0.42 5.19
CA PHE A 127 -12.38 0.77 3.85
C PHE A 127 -13.82 0.38 3.51
N THR A 128 -14.54 -0.38 4.35
CA THR A 128 -15.98 -0.59 4.12
C THR A 128 -16.81 0.67 4.39
N ARG A 129 -16.18 1.72 4.96
CA ARG A 129 -16.79 3.00 5.29
C ARG A 129 -16.56 4.08 4.24
N LEU A 130 -15.92 3.74 3.12
CA LEU A 130 -15.71 4.69 2.03
C LEU A 130 -17.06 5.13 1.44
N HIS A 131 -17.16 6.42 1.15
CA HIS A 131 -18.26 6.99 0.39
C HIS A 131 -18.08 6.74 -1.12
N ASP A 132 -19.17 6.79 -1.88
CA ASP A 132 -19.15 6.56 -3.33
C ASP A 132 -18.23 7.52 -4.08
N ASN A 133 -18.05 8.76 -3.61
CA ASN A 133 -17.13 9.74 -4.19
C ASN A 133 -15.65 9.47 -3.85
N GLU A 134 -15.35 8.56 -2.91
CA GLU A 134 -13.99 8.11 -2.60
C GLU A 134 -13.60 6.87 -3.43
N VAL A 135 -14.55 6.16 -4.03
CA VAL A 135 -14.28 4.99 -4.86
C VAL A 135 -14.10 5.42 -6.32
N LEU A 136 -12.89 5.21 -6.86
CA LEU A 136 -12.55 5.63 -8.22
C LEU A 136 -13.12 4.65 -9.25
N LEU A 137 -12.92 3.35 -9.04
CA LEU A 137 -13.37 2.27 -9.92
C LEU A 137 -13.36 0.90 -9.22
N TYR A 138 -14.08 -0.05 -9.79
CA TYR A 138 -14.00 -1.49 -9.48
C TYR A 138 -13.14 -2.21 -10.51
N LEU A 139 -12.24 -3.10 -10.08
CA LEU A 139 -11.38 -3.91 -10.96
C LEU A 139 -11.99 -5.29 -11.18
N ARG A 140 -12.03 -5.75 -12.45
CA ARG A 140 -12.47 -7.11 -12.80
C ARG A 140 -11.66 -7.68 -13.96
N CYS A 141 -11.08 -8.86 -13.76
CA CYS A 141 -10.50 -9.67 -14.83
C CYS A 141 -11.57 -10.63 -15.38
N GLU A 142 -11.81 -10.61 -16.69
CA GLU A 142 -12.90 -11.39 -17.32
C GLU A 142 -12.50 -12.84 -17.61
N ASP A 143 -11.35 -13.04 -18.25
CA ASP A 143 -10.85 -14.34 -18.71
C ASP A 143 -10.15 -15.15 -17.61
N ARG A 144 -9.66 -14.47 -16.57
CA ARG A 144 -9.09 -15.08 -15.38
C ARG A 144 -9.64 -14.37 -14.14
N PRO A 145 -10.82 -14.72 -13.60
CA PRO A 145 -11.38 -14.04 -12.42
C PRO A 145 -10.37 -13.90 -11.27
N ILE A 146 -10.35 -12.73 -10.62
CA ILE A 146 -9.44 -12.45 -9.49
C ILE A 146 -9.71 -13.41 -8.32
N THR A 147 -11.00 -13.72 -8.13
CA THR A 147 -11.60 -14.58 -7.11
C THR A 147 -12.80 -15.26 -7.75
N ASP A 148 -13.17 -16.44 -7.24
CA ASP A 148 -14.35 -17.19 -7.70
C ASP A 148 -15.66 -16.68 -7.05
N ASP A 149 -15.56 -15.77 -6.06
CA ASP A 149 -16.72 -15.17 -5.40
C ASP A 149 -17.22 -13.95 -6.20
N PRO A 150 -18.42 -14.00 -6.83
CA PRO A 150 -18.94 -12.89 -7.62
C PRO A 150 -19.34 -11.67 -6.77
N LEU A 151 -19.42 -11.81 -5.43
CA LEU A 151 -19.73 -10.71 -4.52
C LEU A 151 -18.47 -9.95 -4.08
N ASP A 152 -17.28 -10.48 -4.36
CA ASP A 152 -16.03 -9.81 -4.02
C ASP A 152 -15.85 -8.53 -4.84
N ARG A 153 -15.54 -7.46 -4.13
CA ARG A 153 -15.29 -6.15 -4.72
C ARG A 153 -13.83 -5.78 -4.56
N HIS A 154 -13.13 -5.68 -5.69
CA HIS A 154 -11.77 -5.16 -5.76
C HIS A 154 -11.86 -3.69 -6.15
N ILE A 155 -11.50 -2.79 -5.25
CA ILE A 155 -11.66 -1.36 -5.48
C ILE A 155 -10.31 -0.67 -5.64
N LEU A 156 -10.32 0.37 -6.47
CA LEU A 156 -9.36 1.46 -6.37
C LEU A 156 -10.09 2.65 -5.76
N ALA A 157 -9.61 3.11 -4.61
CA ALA A 157 -10.14 4.26 -3.89
C ALA A 157 -9.14 5.42 -3.92
N VAL A 158 -9.62 6.66 -3.83
CA VAL A 158 -8.75 7.81 -3.64
C VAL A 158 -8.07 7.72 -2.27
N ASN A 159 -6.81 8.10 -2.18
CA ASN A 159 -6.22 8.32 -0.87
C ASN A 159 -6.62 9.72 -0.36
N ALA A 160 -7.44 9.78 0.69
CA ALA A 160 -7.86 11.04 1.30
C ALA A 160 -6.68 11.89 1.83
N SER A 161 -5.50 11.31 2.04
CA SER A 161 -4.26 12.01 2.37
C SER A 161 -3.17 11.74 1.31
N PRO A 162 -3.33 12.28 0.09
CA PRO A 162 -2.48 11.97 -1.04
C PRO A 162 -1.06 12.54 -0.86
N LEU A 163 -0.10 11.91 -1.53
CA LEU A 163 1.29 12.39 -1.61
C LEU A 163 1.50 13.08 -2.95
N GLU A 164 0.92 12.51 -4.02
CA GLU A 164 0.97 13.02 -5.37
C GLU A 164 -0.42 12.93 -6.00
N ARG A 165 -0.63 13.65 -7.11
CA ARG A 165 -1.79 13.52 -7.96
C ARG A 165 -1.96 12.05 -8.36
N ASN A 166 -3.19 11.57 -8.40
CA ASN A 166 -3.54 10.17 -8.65
C ASN A 166 -3.11 9.17 -7.55
N HIS A 167 -2.55 9.61 -6.41
CA HIS A 167 -2.30 8.72 -5.28
C HIS A 167 -3.62 8.10 -4.79
N SER A 168 -3.71 6.77 -4.97
CA SER A 168 -4.90 5.96 -4.76
C SER A 168 -4.56 4.70 -3.94
N LEU A 169 -5.58 3.93 -3.56
CA LEU A 169 -5.49 2.74 -2.73
C LEU A 169 -6.16 1.56 -3.42
N LEU A 170 -5.40 0.51 -3.69
CA LEU A 170 -5.93 -0.79 -4.12
C LEU A 170 -6.39 -1.56 -2.87
N VAL A 171 -7.67 -1.90 -2.79
CA VAL A 171 -8.25 -2.65 -1.68
C VAL A 171 -8.85 -3.96 -2.22
N PRO A 172 -8.13 -5.09 -2.06
CA PRO A 172 -8.60 -6.40 -2.48
C PRO A 172 -9.79 -6.87 -1.64
N ALA A 173 -10.87 -7.32 -2.30
CA ALA A 173 -12.04 -7.92 -1.67
C ALA A 173 -12.51 -7.14 -0.43
N VAL A 174 -12.84 -5.85 -0.61
CA VAL A 174 -13.11 -4.89 0.48
C VAL A 174 -14.20 -5.39 1.45
N ASN A 175 -15.16 -6.16 0.94
CA ASN A 175 -16.26 -6.77 1.71
C ASN A 175 -15.82 -7.98 2.56
N LYS A 176 -14.65 -8.57 2.31
CA LYS A 176 -14.09 -9.69 3.10
C LYS A 176 -13.29 -9.22 4.31
N CYS A 177 -13.00 -7.93 4.42
CA CYS A 177 -12.36 -7.34 5.58
C CYS A 177 -11.05 -8.05 5.96
N HIS A 178 -10.22 -8.37 4.97
CA HIS A 178 -8.94 -9.01 5.23
C HIS A 178 -8.05 -8.09 6.08
N PRO A 179 -7.34 -8.61 7.10
CA PRO A 179 -6.36 -7.83 7.85
C PRO A 179 -5.22 -7.39 6.92
N GLN A 180 -4.43 -6.39 7.33
CA GLN A 180 -3.29 -5.84 6.59
C GLN A 180 -2.10 -6.83 6.57
N VAL A 181 -2.32 -7.96 5.92
CA VAL A 181 -1.39 -9.05 5.69
C VAL A 181 -1.36 -9.29 4.20
N LEU A 182 -0.19 -9.15 3.58
CA LEU A 182 -0.05 -9.31 2.14
C LEU A 182 -0.45 -10.74 1.75
N SER A 183 -1.41 -10.87 0.84
CA SER A 183 -1.95 -12.16 0.40
C SER A 183 -1.60 -12.40 -1.06
N ARG A 184 -1.71 -13.65 -1.52
CA ARG A 184 -1.57 -13.97 -2.95
C ARG A 184 -2.54 -13.15 -3.82
N LEU A 185 -3.75 -12.91 -3.32
CA LEU A 185 -4.75 -12.06 -3.96
C LEU A 185 -4.22 -10.62 -4.14
N ALA A 186 -3.62 -10.03 -3.11
CA ALA A 186 -3.04 -8.69 -3.18
C ALA A 186 -1.81 -8.63 -4.10
N LEU A 187 -0.93 -9.64 -4.05
CA LEU A 187 0.24 -9.74 -4.94
C LEU A 187 -0.18 -9.81 -6.41
N ARG A 188 -1.22 -10.60 -6.68
CA ARG A 188 -1.85 -10.67 -8.00
C ARG A 188 -2.39 -9.31 -8.44
N MET A 189 -3.19 -8.66 -7.60
CA MET A 189 -3.75 -7.35 -7.93
C MET A 189 -2.67 -6.29 -8.17
N ALA A 190 -1.59 -6.29 -7.39
CA ALA A 190 -0.44 -5.41 -7.61
C ALA A 190 0.19 -5.68 -8.98
N THR A 191 0.42 -6.95 -9.32
CA THR A 191 1.03 -7.36 -10.59
C THR A 191 0.15 -7.00 -11.78
N ASP A 192 -1.14 -7.34 -11.73
CA ASP A 192 -2.13 -7.04 -12.77
C ASP A 192 -2.21 -5.53 -12.98
N PHE A 193 -2.32 -4.75 -11.89
CA PHE A 193 -2.38 -3.30 -11.96
C PHE A 193 -1.12 -2.72 -12.62
N MET A 194 0.07 -3.18 -12.22
CA MET A 194 1.31 -2.73 -12.84
C MET A 194 1.36 -3.07 -14.34
N LEU A 195 0.88 -4.25 -14.75
CA LEU A 195 0.82 -4.69 -16.15
C LEU A 195 -0.17 -3.86 -17.00
N LEU A 196 -1.24 -3.33 -16.39
CA LEU A 196 -2.30 -2.55 -17.04
C LEU A 196 -2.09 -1.04 -16.97
N HIS A 197 -1.33 -0.56 -15.97
CA HIS A 197 -1.15 0.85 -15.71
C HIS A 197 0.05 1.37 -16.51
N HIS A 198 -0.24 2.10 -17.58
CA HIS A 198 0.76 2.55 -18.55
C HIS A 198 1.45 3.85 -18.10
N ASP A 199 2.08 3.81 -16.93
CA ASP A 199 2.83 4.92 -16.35
C ASP A 199 4.10 4.36 -15.70
N GLU A 200 5.27 4.79 -16.16
CA GLU A 200 6.56 4.34 -15.62
C GLU A 200 6.82 4.88 -14.21
N ASN A 201 6.20 6.01 -13.86
CA ASN A 201 6.34 6.67 -12.58
C ASN A 201 5.39 6.12 -11.51
N ALA A 202 4.49 5.20 -11.88
CA ALA A 202 3.52 4.62 -10.96
C ALA A 202 4.08 3.39 -10.24
N HIS A 203 3.89 3.39 -8.93
CA HIS A 203 4.35 2.33 -8.05
C HIS A 203 3.19 1.71 -7.29
N ILE A 204 3.26 0.41 -7.02
CA ILE A 204 2.40 -0.22 -6.00
C ILE A 204 3.19 -0.46 -4.72
N LEU A 205 2.71 0.09 -3.61
CA LEU A 205 3.37 0.05 -2.31
C LEU A 205 2.55 -0.75 -1.31
N PHE A 206 3.21 -1.60 -0.53
CA PHE A 206 2.60 -2.26 0.62
C PHE A 206 3.41 -2.01 1.88
N ASN A 207 2.70 -1.74 2.96
CA ASN A 207 3.25 -1.60 4.31
C ASN A 207 2.56 -2.65 5.18
N SER A 208 3.32 -3.58 5.78
CA SER A 208 2.78 -4.53 6.76
C SER A 208 2.47 -3.84 8.10
N LEU A 209 1.68 -4.49 8.96
CA LEU A 209 1.61 -4.09 10.37
C LEU A 209 3.00 -4.20 11.01
N LEU A 210 3.35 -3.25 11.89
CA LEU A 210 4.73 -3.00 12.37
C LEU A 210 5.73 -2.56 11.28
N GLY A 211 5.32 -2.62 10.00
CA GLY A 211 6.01 -2.17 8.79
C GLY A 211 5.53 -0.80 8.29
N GLN A 212 5.21 0.13 9.20
CA GLN A 212 4.67 1.46 8.89
C GLN A 212 3.22 1.55 8.37
N ALA A 213 2.46 0.45 8.30
CA ALA A 213 1.01 0.52 8.05
C ALA A 213 0.28 1.47 9.01
N SER A 214 -0.79 2.09 8.55
CA SER A 214 -1.64 2.99 9.34
C SER A 214 -3.05 2.45 9.60
N VAL A 215 -3.47 1.42 8.85
CA VAL A 215 -4.82 0.85 8.88
C VAL A 215 -4.71 -0.67 8.83
N ASN A 216 -5.53 -1.37 9.63
CA ASN A 216 -5.65 -2.84 9.59
C ASN A 216 -6.84 -3.28 8.72
N HIS A 217 -6.73 -3.06 7.42
CA HIS A 217 -7.59 -3.60 6.37
C HIS A 217 -6.72 -3.67 5.13
N LEU A 218 -6.53 -4.85 4.54
CA LEU A 218 -5.67 -5.11 3.40
C LEU A 218 -5.81 -4.05 2.30
N HIS A 219 -4.75 -3.26 2.12
CA HIS A 219 -4.63 -2.27 1.06
C HIS A 219 -3.19 -2.13 0.60
N LEU A 220 -3.05 -1.67 -0.63
CA LEU A 220 -1.80 -1.26 -1.25
C LEU A 220 -1.99 0.17 -1.77
N HIS A 221 -0.92 0.96 -1.81
CA HIS A 221 -0.96 2.28 -2.41
C HIS A 221 -0.60 2.18 -3.88
N SER A 222 -1.37 2.83 -4.74
CA SER A 222 -0.94 3.19 -6.10
C SER A 222 -0.42 4.62 -6.03
N LEU A 223 0.90 4.81 -6.13
CA LEU A 223 1.56 6.09 -5.97
C LEU A 223 2.43 6.42 -7.18
N PRO A 224 2.01 7.40 -8.00
CA PRO A 224 2.93 8.09 -8.89
C PRO A 224 3.98 8.87 -8.10
N TRP A 225 5.22 8.88 -8.57
CA TRP A 225 6.28 9.72 -8.03
C TRP A 225 7.03 10.42 -9.17
N PRO A 226 7.27 11.75 -9.09
CA PRO A 226 7.79 12.52 -10.23
C PRO A 226 9.28 12.29 -10.54
N TYR A 227 9.96 11.41 -9.80
CA TYR A 227 11.37 11.11 -9.97
C TYR A 227 11.59 9.60 -9.98
N ASP A 228 12.60 9.17 -10.74
CA ASP A 228 13.00 7.77 -10.72
C ASP A 228 13.53 7.37 -9.34
N SER A 229 13.09 6.20 -8.87
CA SER A 229 13.72 5.55 -7.72
C SER A 229 15.04 4.94 -8.17
N ASP A 230 16.16 5.48 -7.67
CA ASP A 230 17.49 5.08 -8.11
C ASP A 230 17.82 3.59 -7.85
N VAL A 231 17.03 2.91 -7.01
CA VAL A 231 17.15 1.46 -6.74
C VAL A 231 17.10 0.64 -8.02
N VAL A 232 16.31 1.08 -9.02
CA VAL A 232 16.10 0.35 -10.27
C VAL A 232 17.34 0.34 -11.18
N PHE A 233 18.30 1.22 -10.91
CA PHE A 233 19.56 1.34 -11.66
C PHE A 233 20.74 0.65 -10.95
N ARG A 234 20.50 0.10 -9.76
CA ARG A 234 21.54 -0.54 -8.95
C ARG A 234 21.76 -2.00 -9.34
N ARG A 235 23.03 -2.40 -9.28
CA ARG A 235 23.41 -3.80 -9.40
C ARG A 235 22.93 -4.56 -8.17
N CYS A 236 22.25 -5.67 -8.41
CA CYS A 236 21.83 -6.61 -7.38
C CYS A 236 22.79 -7.81 -7.31
N ASP A 237 22.78 -8.55 -6.21
CA ASP A 237 23.43 -9.84 -6.09
C ASP A 237 22.43 -10.97 -6.38
N ARG A 238 22.91 -12.10 -6.89
CA ARG A 238 22.07 -13.28 -7.09
C ARG A 238 21.84 -13.98 -5.76
N LEU A 239 20.59 -14.38 -5.48
CA LEU A 239 20.31 -15.28 -4.38
C LEU A 239 20.90 -16.65 -4.71
N SER A 240 21.73 -17.19 -3.83
CA SER A 240 22.41 -18.47 -4.07
C SER A 240 21.41 -19.59 -4.34
N SER A 241 21.71 -20.43 -5.33
CA SER A 241 20.95 -21.64 -5.68
C SER A 241 19.51 -21.44 -6.18
N VAL A 242 19.09 -20.20 -6.44
CA VAL A 242 17.76 -19.91 -7.01
C VAL A 242 17.87 -18.98 -8.21
N ASP A 243 17.52 -19.49 -9.40
CA ASP A 243 17.54 -18.70 -10.62
C ASP A 243 16.44 -17.63 -10.64
N GLY A 244 16.82 -16.41 -11.05
CA GLY A 244 15.90 -15.30 -11.26
C GLY A 244 15.44 -14.59 -9.97
N VAL A 245 16.10 -14.87 -8.84
CA VAL A 245 15.86 -14.18 -7.57
C VAL A 245 17.13 -13.48 -7.12
N PHE A 246 16.99 -12.24 -6.67
CA PHE A 246 18.12 -11.37 -6.37
C PHE A 246 17.97 -10.74 -4.99
N THR A 247 19.07 -10.20 -4.49
CA THR A 247 19.13 -9.40 -3.28
C THR A 247 19.84 -8.09 -3.54
N ILE A 248 19.47 -7.06 -2.81
CA ILE A 248 20.22 -5.80 -2.75
C ILE A 248 20.37 -5.40 -1.28
N LYS A 249 21.52 -4.89 -0.89
CA LYS A 249 21.81 -4.48 0.49
C LYS A 249 22.81 -3.31 0.51
N PRO A 250 23.03 -2.64 1.65
CA PRO A 250 24.12 -1.67 1.76
C PRO A 250 25.48 -2.30 1.44
N PRO A 251 26.41 -1.57 0.77
CA PRO A 251 26.28 -0.18 0.31
C PRO A 251 25.61 -0.01 -1.06
N GLN A 252 25.16 -1.06 -1.75
CA GLN A 252 24.53 -0.94 -3.07
C GLN A 252 23.18 -0.21 -3.00
N TRP A 253 22.44 -0.37 -1.89
CA TRP A 253 21.23 0.38 -1.60
C TRP A 253 21.09 0.73 -0.11
N ILE A 254 20.17 1.63 0.21
CA ILE A 254 19.96 2.19 1.55
C ILE A 254 19.35 1.20 2.55
N SER A 255 18.84 0.05 2.08
CA SER A 255 18.26 -1.01 2.92
C SER A 255 18.37 -2.37 2.22
N GLN A 256 18.17 -3.46 2.97
CA GLN A 256 18.16 -4.81 2.40
C GLN A 256 16.82 -5.12 1.73
N ALA A 257 16.86 -5.80 0.58
CA ALA A 257 15.68 -6.31 -0.09
C ALA A 257 15.91 -7.60 -0.87
N PHE A 258 14.85 -8.40 -0.98
CA PHE A 258 14.70 -9.42 -2.01
C PHE A 258 14.07 -8.81 -3.26
N VAL A 259 14.57 -9.17 -4.44
CA VAL A 259 14.15 -8.57 -5.71
C VAL A 259 13.71 -9.67 -6.68
N PHE A 260 12.51 -9.50 -7.21
CA PHE A 260 11.90 -10.40 -8.18
C PHE A 260 11.46 -9.60 -9.40
N GLN A 261 11.65 -10.13 -10.61
CA GLN A 261 11.19 -9.48 -11.84
C GLN A 261 10.37 -10.44 -12.69
N LEU A 262 9.20 -9.98 -13.12
CA LEU A 262 8.38 -10.66 -14.10
C LEU A 262 8.89 -10.32 -15.51
N THR A 263 9.52 -11.30 -16.15
CA THR A 263 10.20 -11.11 -17.44
C THR A 263 9.28 -11.30 -18.64
N HIS A 264 8.42 -12.34 -18.60
CA HIS A 264 7.56 -12.75 -19.70
C HIS A 264 6.23 -13.37 -19.21
N LYS A 265 5.25 -13.49 -20.11
CA LYS A 265 3.88 -13.97 -19.80
C LYS A 265 3.87 -15.37 -19.21
N GLU A 266 4.70 -16.26 -19.72
CA GLU A 266 4.83 -17.65 -19.26
C GLU A 266 5.34 -17.78 -17.81
N TYR A 267 6.00 -16.76 -17.27
CA TYR A 267 6.52 -16.75 -15.91
C TYR A 267 5.57 -16.10 -14.90
N TYR A 268 4.39 -15.64 -15.32
CA TYR A 268 3.46 -14.92 -14.45
C TYR A 268 3.10 -15.71 -13.18
N ASP A 269 2.73 -16.99 -13.32
CA ASP A 269 2.32 -17.80 -12.16
C ASP A 269 3.51 -18.14 -11.26
N LYS A 270 4.65 -18.49 -11.86
CA LYS A 270 5.91 -18.72 -11.13
C LYS A 270 6.32 -17.48 -10.33
N PHE A 271 6.20 -16.29 -10.92
CA PHE A 271 6.48 -15.03 -10.25
C PHE A 271 5.57 -14.85 -9.03
N LEU A 272 4.25 -15.03 -9.17
CA LEU A 272 3.32 -14.96 -8.03
C LEU A 272 3.60 -16.03 -6.95
N ASP A 273 4.03 -17.23 -7.33
CA ASP A 273 4.45 -18.29 -6.40
C ASP A 273 5.70 -17.89 -5.61
N GLN A 274 6.70 -17.32 -6.29
CA GLN A 274 7.92 -16.82 -5.65
C GLN A 274 7.61 -15.69 -4.66
N LEU A 275 6.79 -14.72 -5.08
CA LEU A 275 6.35 -13.62 -4.20
C LEU A 275 5.58 -14.15 -2.99
N SER A 276 4.65 -15.09 -3.21
CA SER A 276 3.86 -15.70 -2.14
C SER A 276 4.75 -16.46 -1.15
N THR A 277 5.76 -17.16 -1.65
CA THR A 277 6.75 -17.87 -0.81
C THR A 277 7.56 -16.91 0.04
N CYS A 278 8.03 -15.80 -0.54
CA CYS A 278 8.73 -14.75 0.19
C CYS A 278 7.85 -14.15 1.31
N VAL A 279 6.59 -13.83 1.01
CA VAL A 279 5.66 -13.33 2.03
C VAL A 279 5.45 -14.34 3.14
N ASN A 280 5.19 -15.61 2.81
CA ASN A 280 4.94 -16.66 3.78
C ASN A 280 6.15 -16.88 4.70
N LEU A 281 7.37 -16.83 4.15
CA LEU A 281 8.60 -16.86 4.91
C LEU A 281 8.68 -15.68 5.90
N LEU A 282 8.50 -14.45 5.42
CA LEU A 282 8.56 -13.28 6.29
C LEU A 282 7.50 -13.36 7.40
N LEU A 283 6.30 -13.83 7.09
CA LEU A 283 5.24 -14.05 8.08
C LEU A 283 5.56 -15.18 9.08
N SER A 284 6.28 -16.24 8.66
CA SER A 284 6.68 -17.32 9.57
C SER A 284 7.77 -16.89 10.55
N HIS A 285 8.63 -15.95 10.15
CA HIS A 285 9.62 -15.32 11.03
C HIS A 285 9.07 -14.16 11.86
N GLU A 286 7.77 -13.85 11.74
CA GLU A 286 7.18 -12.62 12.30
C GLU A 286 8.02 -11.39 11.92
N GLN A 287 8.39 -11.30 10.64
CA GLN A 287 9.19 -10.23 10.08
C GLN A 287 8.32 -9.18 9.38
N ALA A 288 8.35 -7.95 9.91
CA ALA A 288 7.73 -6.81 9.24
C ALA A 288 8.45 -6.54 7.92
N HIS A 289 7.69 -6.11 6.94
CA HIS A 289 8.17 -5.87 5.60
C HIS A 289 7.38 -4.77 4.88
N ASN A 290 8.07 -4.16 3.93
CA ASN A 290 7.50 -3.25 2.94
C ASN A 290 7.72 -3.83 1.55
N VAL A 291 6.82 -3.55 0.63
CA VAL A 291 6.95 -3.99 -0.76
C VAL A 291 6.78 -2.81 -1.69
N PHE A 292 7.67 -2.73 -2.68
CA PHE A 292 7.69 -1.72 -3.72
C PHE A 292 7.65 -2.42 -5.08
N PHE A 293 6.54 -2.28 -5.80
CA PHE A 293 6.43 -2.69 -7.19
C PHE A 293 6.64 -1.48 -8.09
N CYS A 294 7.47 -1.65 -9.12
CA CYS A 294 7.75 -0.62 -10.11
C CYS A 294 7.91 -1.22 -11.51
N ARG A 295 7.97 -0.34 -12.51
CA ARG A 295 8.46 -0.67 -13.85
C ARG A 295 9.95 -0.39 -13.88
N ALA A 296 10.77 -1.42 -14.08
CA ALA A 296 12.22 -1.29 -14.03
C ALA A 296 12.89 -1.98 -15.24
N PRO A 297 14.10 -1.53 -15.62
CA PRO A 297 14.97 -2.25 -16.55
C PRO A 297 15.26 -3.70 -16.09
N PRO A 298 15.81 -4.56 -16.96
CA PRO A 298 16.29 -5.87 -16.56
C PRO A 298 17.24 -5.78 -15.36
N ILE A 299 17.02 -6.62 -14.33
CA ILE A 299 17.89 -6.66 -13.16
C ILE A 299 19.31 -6.99 -13.62
N ARG A 300 20.28 -6.19 -13.18
CA ARG A 300 21.71 -6.39 -13.45
C ARG A 300 22.39 -6.99 -12.23
N TRP A 301 23.22 -8.00 -12.45
CA TRP A 301 24.07 -8.62 -11.42
C TRP A 301 25.56 -8.59 -11.77
N GLU A 302 25.90 -8.03 -12.94
CA GLU A 302 27.26 -7.85 -13.43
C GLU A 302 27.46 -6.40 -13.90
N GLY A 303 28.72 -5.99 -14.06
CA GLY A 303 29.07 -4.64 -14.49
C GLY A 303 29.11 -3.61 -13.37
N ALA A 304 28.87 -2.34 -13.71
CA ALA A 304 28.96 -1.21 -12.79
C ALA A 304 27.91 -1.28 -11.67
N GLU A 305 28.23 -0.75 -10.49
CA GLU A 305 27.30 -0.74 -9.34
C GLU A 305 26.01 0.05 -9.62
N ARG A 306 26.09 1.05 -10.51
CA ARG A 306 24.97 1.89 -10.94
C ARG A 306 25.06 2.14 -12.43
N GLU A 307 23.95 1.97 -13.14
CA GLU A 307 23.85 2.23 -14.57
C GLU A 307 22.42 2.63 -14.92
N GLU A 308 22.27 3.85 -15.42
CA GLU A 308 20.99 4.37 -15.92
C GLU A 308 20.81 4.00 -17.39
N ASP A 309 19.57 3.76 -17.79
CA ASP A 309 19.24 3.70 -19.21
C ASP A 309 18.88 5.08 -19.77
N ARG A 310 19.92 5.87 -20.02
CA ARG A 310 19.79 7.23 -20.57
C ARG A 310 19.19 7.29 -21.96
N GLN A 311 19.24 6.18 -22.71
CA GLN A 311 18.72 6.13 -24.07
C GLN A 311 17.26 5.68 -24.12
N GLY A 312 16.71 5.13 -23.03
CA GLY A 312 15.33 4.70 -22.96
C GLY A 312 15.04 3.47 -23.83
N HIS A 313 16.03 2.60 -24.07
CA HIS A 313 15.88 1.45 -24.98
C HIS A 313 15.59 0.10 -24.29
N SER A 314 15.98 -0.06 -23.02
CA SER A 314 15.73 -1.26 -22.21
C SER A 314 14.24 -1.54 -22.01
N PRO A 315 13.81 -2.80 -21.91
CA PRO A 315 12.43 -3.08 -21.58
C PRO A 315 12.11 -2.63 -20.14
N LEU A 316 10.89 -2.16 -19.88
CA LEU A 316 10.42 -1.79 -18.55
C LEU A 316 9.44 -2.83 -18.01
N ARG A 317 9.93 -3.66 -17.10
CA ARG A 317 9.26 -4.87 -16.57
C ARG A 317 8.76 -4.67 -15.16
N VAL A 318 7.73 -5.42 -14.77
CA VAL A 318 7.24 -5.41 -13.40
C VAL A 318 8.29 -6.02 -12.48
N THR A 319 8.78 -5.24 -11.53
CA THR A 319 9.80 -5.65 -10.55
C THR A 319 9.28 -5.37 -9.15
N ALA A 320 9.45 -6.32 -8.24
CA ALA A 320 9.02 -6.21 -6.86
C ALA A 320 10.23 -6.30 -5.92
N TYR A 321 10.37 -5.29 -5.07
CA TYR A 321 11.35 -5.20 -4.01
C TYR A 321 10.67 -5.45 -2.67
N PHE A 322 11.11 -6.48 -1.95
CA PHE A 322 10.63 -6.81 -0.62
C PHE A 322 11.68 -6.37 0.39
N PHE A 323 11.39 -5.33 1.16
CA PHE A 323 12.26 -4.79 2.21
C PHE A 323 11.88 -5.42 3.56
N PRO A 324 12.49 -6.55 3.98
CA PRO A 324 12.34 -7.01 5.35
C PRO A 324 13.01 -5.99 6.29
N ARG A 325 12.35 -5.70 7.41
CA ARG A 325 12.75 -4.59 8.29
C ARG A 325 12.50 -4.88 9.74
N ILE A 326 13.22 -4.20 10.64
CA ILE A 326 12.95 -4.32 12.08
C ILE A 326 11.48 -4.03 12.41
N ASN A 327 10.94 -4.79 13.35
CA ASN A 327 9.55 -4.65 13.78
C ASN A 327 9.42 -3.40 14.66
N MET A 328 8.62 -2.43 14.22
CA MET A 328 8.32 -1.25 15.04
C MET A 328 7.10 -1.50 15.93
N THR A 329 7.35 -1.72 17.21
CA THR A 329 6.30 -1.78 18.24
C THR A 329 6.20 -0.48 19.02
N GLY A 330 4.99 -0.01 19.29
CA GLY A 330 4.75 1.21 20.06
C GLY A 330 4.46 2.45 19.22
N PRO A 331 4.40 3.65 19.83
CA PRO A 331 4.17 4.88 19.10
C PRO A 331 5.30 5.13 18.10
N LYS A 332 4.93 5.55 16.88
CA LYS A 332 5.91 5.95 15.87
C LYS A 332 6.74 7.10 16.46
N PRO A 333 8.08 7.04 16.37
CA PRO A 333 8.91 8.12 16.88
C PRO A 333 8.52 9.42 16.17
N PRO A 334 8.66 10.59 16.83
CA PRO A 334 8.43 11.89 16.21
C PRO A 334 9.58 12.20 15.25
N THR A 335 9.77 11.36 14.24
CA THR A 335 10.75 11.55 13.19
C THR A 335 10.13 12.36 12.05
N ASN A 336 10.98 13.13 11.39
CA ASN A 336 10.55 14.05 10.35
C ASN A 336 9.97 13.33 9.11
N PHE A 337 10.28 12.04 8.97
CA PHE A 337 9.64 11.10 8.05
C PHE A 337 9.68 9.70 8.65
N ASN A 338 8.85 8.80 8.12
CA ASN A 338 8.78 7.40 8.56
C ASN A 338 9.24 6.50 7.41
N PRO A 339 10.24 5.61 7.59
CA PRO A 339 10.70 4.71 6.54
C PRO A 339 9.65 3.64 6.14
N ALA A 340 8.68 4.01 5.31
CA ALA A 340 7.72 3.11 4.71
C ALA A 340 8.21 2.69 3.30
N ALA A 341 7.37 1.98 2.54
CA ALA A 341 7.77 1.41 1.25
C ALA A 341 8.33 2.44 0.24
N ALA A 342 7.73 3.63 0.15
CA ALA A 342 8.21 4.69 -0.73
C ALA A 342 9.59 5.19 -0.28
N GLU A 343 9.74 5.47 1.02
CA GLU A 343 10.98 5.97 1.59
C GLU A 343 12.13 4.96 1.48
N LEU A 344 11.86 3.65 1.63
CA LEU A 344 12.84 2.58 1.44
C LEU A 344 13.23 2.39 -0.04
N ALA A 345 12.38 2.84 -0.96
CA ALA A 345 12.70 3.00 -2.38
C ALA A 345 13.34 4.38 -2.69
N GLY A 346 13.68 5.19 -1.70
CA GLY A 346 14.37 6.47 -1.89
C GLY A 346 13.47 7.65 -2.26
N CYS A 347 12.16 7.49 -2.15
CA CYS A 347 11.15 8.54 -2.30
C CYS A 347 10.77 9.07 -0.91
N LEU A 348 11.55 10.03 -0.40
CA LEU A 348 11.40 10.54 0.96
C LEU A 348 10.28 11.59 1.08
N THR A 349 9.72 11.69 2.29
CA THR A 349 8.75 12.73 2.64
C THR A 349 9.30 13.65 3.73
N ALA A 350 8.81 14.88 3.79
CA ALA A 350 9.07 15.85 4.84
C ALA A 350 7.77 16.56 5.18
N TYR A 351 7.55 16.82 6.47
CA TYR A 351 6.33 17.49 6.94
C TYR A 351 6.59 18.90 7.49
N THR A 352 7.85 19.33 7.55
CA THR A 352 8.22 20.69 7.99
C THR A 352 9.29 21.28 7.08
N TYR A 353 9.19 22.60 6.83
CA TYR A 353 10.20 23.35 6.09
C TYR A 353 11.60 23.21 6.72
N LYS A 354 11.70 23.30 8.05
CA LYS A 354 12.97 23.17 8.77
C LYS A 354 13.68 21.87 8.44
N PHE A 355 12.96 20.74 8.48
CA PHE A 355 13.57 19.47 8.13
C PHE A 355 13.91 19.40 6.64
N PHE A 356 12.97 19.75 5.77
CA PHE A 356 13.18 19.74 4.32
C PHE A 356 14.40 20.56 3.89
N ASP A 357 14.62 21.71 4.52
CA ASP A 357 15.78 22.56 4.24
C ASP A 357 17.09 21.90 4.71
N SER A 358 17.13 21.48 5.99
CA SER A 358 18.36 21.00 6.65
C SER A 358 18.75 19.54 6.40
N VAL A 359 17.84 18.71 5.89
CA VAL A 359 18.09 17.27 5.71
C VAL A 359 19.20 17.04 4.69
N THR A 360 20.05 16.07 4.99
CA THR A 360 21.12 15.60 4.11
C THR A 360 20.90 14.12 3.85
N GLU A 361 21.48 13.59 2.77
CA GLU A 361 21.34 12.16 2.47
C GLU A 361 21.85 11.32 3.65
N GLN A 362 22.99 11.70 4.24
CA GLN A 362 23.55 11.01 5.40
C GLN A 362 22.61 11.01 6.63
N SER A 363 21.89 12.11 6.91
CA SER A 363 20.96 12.13 8.03
C SER A 363 19.70 11.31 7.76
N ALA A 364 19.22 11.26 6.51
CA ALA A 364 18.15 10.36 6.11
C ALA A 364 18.55 8.88 6.22
N LEU A 365 19.77 8.53 5.79
CA LEU A 365 20.30 7.16 5.92
C LEU A 365 20.38 6.71 7.38
N ARG A 366 20.74 7.59 8.31
CA ARG A 366 20.73 7.26 9.74
C ARG A 366 19.34 6.89 10.26
N VAL A 367 18.31 7.68 9.89
CA VAL A 367 16.91 7.37 10.25
C VAL A 367 16.48 6.02 9.68
N ILE A 368 16.82 5.72 8.42
CA ILE A 368 16.49 4.44 7.77
C ILE A 368 17.22 3.27 8.45
N ALA A 369 18.50 3.45 8.77
CA ALA A 369 19.30 2.45 9.47
C ALA A 369 18.73 2.14 10.86
N GLU A 370 18.36 3.17 11.62
CA GLU A 370 17.83 3.03 12.98
C GLU A 370 16.41 2.44 13.02
N GLU A 371 15.56 2.82 12.06
CA GLU A 371 14.13 2.46 12.11
C GLU A 371 13.74 1.28 11.21
N ALA A 372 14.55 0.89 10.22
CA ALA A 372 14.16 -0.15 9.26
C ALA A 372 15.22 -1.22 9.01
N GLN A 373 16.50 -0.87 9.00
CA GLN A 373 17.54 -1.82 8.57
C GLN A 373 17.65 -3.02 9.51
N LEU A 374 17.72 -4.23 8.93
CA LEU A 374 17.96 -5.45 9.70
C LEU A 374 19.45 -5.61 10.04
N PRO A 375 19.79 -6.26 11.17
CA PRO A 375 21.13 -6.77 11.39
C PRO A 375 21.54 -7.73 10.26
N GLU A 376 22.80 -7.65 9.80
CA GLU A 376 23.26 -8.39 8.63
C GLU A 376 23.04 -9.91 8.75
N HIS A 377 23.40 -10.50 9.89
CA HIS A 377 23.20 -11.93 10.14
C HIS A 377 21.73 -12.39 10.09
N VAL A 378 20.78 -11.50 10.43
CA VAL A 378 19.34 -11.81 10.33
C VAL A 378 18.92 -11.85 8.87
N PHE A 379 19.37 -10.88 8.07
CA PHE A 379 19.08 -10.86 6.64
C PHE A 379 19.72 -12.04 5.91
N GLU A 380 20.95 -12.40 6.26
CA GLU A 380 21.63 -13.59 5.71
C GLU A 380 20.88 -14.89 6.03
N SER A 381 20.36 -15.04 7.26
CA SER A 381 19.48 -16.17 7.61
C SER A 381 18.24 -16.19 6.73
N LEU A 382 17.57 -15.05 6.55
CA LEU A 382 16.39 -14.96 5.68
C LEU A 382 16.72 -15.29 4.22
N CYS A 383 17.91 -14.93 3.72
CA CYS A 383 18.38 -15.32 2.39
C CYS A 383 18.50 -16.85 2.27
N THR A 384 19.12 -17.50 3.25
CA THR A 384 19.24 -18.97 3.28
C THR A 384 17.86 -19.62 3.33
N ASP A 385 17.00 -19.19 4.25
CA ASP A 385 15.65 -19.76 4.41
C ASP A 385 14.79 -19.55 3.16
N LEU A 386 14.91 -18.40 2.48
CA LEU A 386 14.22 -18.13 1.22
C LEU A 386 14.73 -19.02 0.09
N SER A 387 16.05 -19.20 0.00
CA SER A 387 16.66 -20.08 -0.99
C SER A 387 16.15 -21.52 -0.84
N GLU A 388 16.10 -22.02 0.39
CA GLU A 388 15.55 -23.34 0.71
C GLU A 388 14.05 -23.44 0.40
N ALA A 389 13.26 -22.45 0.81
CA ALA A 389 11.81 -22.41 0.59
C ALA A 389 11.46 -22.47 -0.91
N LEU A 390 12.18 -21.70 -1.74
CA LEU A 390 11.95 -21.63 -3.18
C LEU A 390 12.39 -22.89 -3.93
N GLN A 391 13.27 -23.70 -3.34
CA GLN A 391 13.66 -25.02 -3.86
C GLN A 391 12.73 -26.15 -3.37
N GLY A 392 11.69 -25.84 -2.59
CA GLY A 392 10.76 -26.83 -2.03
C GLY A 392 11.22 -27.45 -0.71
N GLY A 393 12.26 -26.88 -0.07
CA GLY A 393 12.70 -27.24 1.27
C GLY A 393 11.68 -26.87 2.35
N LYS A 394 11.70 -27.60 3.47
CA LYS A 394 10.89 -27.24 4.64
C LYS A 394 11.62 -26.16 5.44
N VAL A 395 11.07 -24.95 5.47
CA VAL A 395 11.56 -23.87 6.32
C VAL A 395 11.42 -24.24 7.79
N SER A 396 12.52 -24.13 8.56
CA SER A 396 12.46 -24.29 10.01
C SER A 396 11.87 -23.02 10.63
N VAL A 397 10.64 -23.11 11.15
CA VAL A 397 9.96 -21.94 11.74
C VAL A 397 10.39 -21.80 13.21
N PRO A 398 10.96 -20.66 13.63
CA PRO A 398 11.18 -20.39 15.05
C PRO A 398 9.83 -20.32 15.77
N ARG A 399 9.63 -21.14 16.80
CA ARG A 399 8.41 -21.08 17.64
C ARG A 399 8.47 -19.89 18.57
N VAL A 400 7.76 -18.80 18.25
CA VAL A 400 7.48 -17.72 19.20
C VAL A 400 6.17 -18.04 19.95
N PRO A 401 6.17 -18.09 21.30
CA PRO A 401 4.96 -18.37 22.06
C PRO A 401 3.97 -17.19 22.00
N PRO A 402 2.66 -17.45 21.95
CA PRO A 402 1.66 -16.37 21.88
C PRO A 402 1.59 -15.61 23.22
N SER A 403 1.92 -14.33 23.21
CA SER A 403 1.51 -13.40 24.27
C SER A 403 0.08 -12.91 24.00
N PHE A 404 -0.83 -13.11 24.95
CA PHE A 404 -2.14 -12.47 24.97
C PHE A 404 -2.08 -11.31 25.95
N GLU A 405 -2.13 -10.09 25.44
CA GLU A 405 -2.34 -8.90 26.26
C GLU A 405 -3.59 -8.18 25.76
N GLY A 406 -4.46 -7.82 26.71
CA GLY A 406 -5.70 -7.11 26.44
C GLY A 406 -5.50 -5.71 25.89
N LEU A 407 -6.61 -5.06 25.53
CA LEU A 407 -6.59 -3.72 25.00
C LEU A 407 -6.06 -2.73 26.05
N THR A 408 -5.13 -1.86 25.67
CA THR A 408 -4.51 -0.85 26.55
C THR A 408 -5.30 0.47 26.50
N SER A 409 -5.11 1.34 27.50
CA SER A 409 -5.80 2.64 27.58
C SER A 409 -5.69 3.52 26.32
N PRO A 410 -4.59 3.56 25.55
CA PRO A 410 -4.53 4.35 24.31
C PRO A 410 -5.45 3.81 23.20
N GLU A 411 -5.73 2.51 23.18
CA GLU A 411 -6.62 1.90 22.16
C GLU A 411 -8.09 2.23 22.44
N MET A 412 -8.43 2.49 23.72
CA MET A 412 -9.74 3.02 24.11
C MET A 412 -9.92 4.48 23.67
N ASP A 413 -8.85 5.28 23.69
CA ASP A 413 -8.88 6.66 23.18
C ASP A 413 -8.94 6.69 21.64
N GLU A 414 -8.26 5.76 20.94
CA GLU A 414 -8.41 5.58 19.48
C GLU A 414 -9.84 5.16 19.07
N LEU A 415 -10.49 4.32 19.88
CA LEU A 415 -11.90 3.98 19.68
C LEU A 415 -12.79 5.22 19.87
N ARG A 416 -12.53 6.05 20.89
CA ARG A 416 -13.26 7.31 21.12
C ARG A 416 -13.11 8.30 19.96
N ASP A 417 -11.90 8.46 19.41
CA ASP A 417 -11.65 9.29 18.22
C ASP A 417 -12.37 8.76 16.96
N SER A 418 -12.51 7.43 16.86
CA SER A 418 -13.31 6.80 15.80
C SER A 418 -14.81 7.04 15.96
N PHE A 419 -15.30 7.34 17.18
CA PHE A 419 -16.69 7.68 17.46
C PHE A 419 -16.99 9.18 17.38
N SER A 420 -16.00 10.07 17.55
CA SER A 420 -16.19 11.53 17.42
C SER A 420 -16.13 12.03 15.98
N SER A 421 -15.77 11.18 15.02
CA SER A 421 -15.94 11.43 13.58
C SER A 421 -17.38 11.21 13.07
N PHE A 422 -18.33 10.91 13.97
CA PHE A 422 -19.75 10.74 13.67
C PHE A 422 -20.59 12.01 13.81
N ASP A 423 -20.03 13.14 14.23
CA ASP A 423 -20.77 14.39 14.27
C ASP A 423 -20.72 15.07 12.89
N PRO A 424 -21.87 15.20 12.17
CA PRO A 424 -21.91 16.06 11.00
C PRO A 424 -21.52 17.48 11.41
N PRO A 425 -20.83 18.26 10.56
CA PRO A 425 -20.54 19.66 10.87
C PRO A 425 -21.88 20.36 11.12
N SER A 426 -22.10 20.79 12.36
CA SER A 426 -23.27 21.58 12.73
C SER A 426 -23.31 22.84 11.86
N PRO A 427 -24.45 23.18 11.23
CA PRO A 427 -24.53 24.40 10.46
C PRO A 427 -24.44 25.59 11.42
N SER A 428 -23.41 26.43 11.20
CA SER A 428 -23.31 27.82 11.63
C SER A 428 -23.59 28.14 13.11
N ARG A 429 -22.52 28.36 13.88
CA ARG A 429 -22.52 29.44 14.87
C ARG A 429 -21.45 30.46 14.47
N LEU A 430 -21.89 31.48 13.74
CA LEU A 430 -21.16 32.73 13.59
C LEU A 430 -20.67 33.18 14.98
N PRO A 431 -19.39 33.57 15.15
CA PRO A 431 -18.95 34.15 16.39
C PRO A 431 -19.72 35.46 16.62
N ARG A 432 -20.48 35.53 17.72
CA ARG A 432 -21.07 36.77 18.23
C ARG A 432 -19.96 37.81 18.34
N ARG A 433 -20.02 38.86 17.50
CA ARG A 433 -19.25 40.09 17.69
C ARG A 433 -19.48 40.59 19.11
N ARG A 434 -18.42 40.63 19.92
CA ARG A 434 -18.40 41.40 21.16
C ARG A 434 -18.48 42.88 20.77
N SER A 435 -19.57 43.53 21.14
CA SER A 435 -19.68 44.98 21.17
C SER A 435 -18.73 45.52 22.24
N VAL A 436 -17.62 46.13 21.82
CA VAL A 436 -16.80 46.96 22.70
C VAL A 436 -17.23 48.40 22.50
N GLY A 437 -17.59 49.03 23.61
CA GLY A 437 -18.13 50.39 23.67
C GLY A 437 -17.15 51.45 23.19
N GLN A 438 -17.75 52.55 22.75
CA GLN A 438 -17.10 53.80 22.39
C GLN A 438 -16.33 54.38 23.57
N SER A 439 -15.07 54.75 23.35
CA SER A 439 -14.46 55.93 23.96
C SER A 439 -13.42 56.50 23.00
N ALA A 440 -13.67 57.73 22.58
CA ALA A 440 -12.88 58.52 21.66
C ALA A 440 -11.51 58.92 22.23
N LEU A 441 -10.55 59.21 21.33
CA LEU A 441 -9.56 60.32 21.32
C LEU A 441 -8.33 59.96 20.42
N PRO A 442 -7.57 60.93 19.87
CA PRO A 442 -7.61 61.26 18.45
C PRO A 442 -6.35 60.88 17.65
N ILE A 443 -6.51 60.91 16.33
CA ILE A 443 -5.50 60.73 15.28
C ILE A 443 -4.50 61.92 15.27
N PRO A 444 -3.19 61.67 15.12
CA PRO A 444 -2.31 62.57 14.40
C PRO A 444 -2.02 62.04 13.00
N GLU A 445 -2.07 62.99 12.08
CA GLU A 445 -1.99 62.84 10.63
C GLU A 445 -0.53 62.93 10.14
N ILE A 446 -0.31 62.50 8.89
CA ILE A 446 0.79 62.84 7.95
C ILE A 446 2.19 62.18 8.22
N ILE A 447 3.03 61.70 7.29
CA ILE A 447 3.32 61.98 5.86
C ILE A 447 3.87 60.72 5.15
N LEU A 448 3.46 60.54 3.89
CA LEU A 448 4.10 59.72 2.86
C LEU A 448 5.36 60.41 2.30
N THR A 449 6.50 59.74 2.34
CA THR A 449 7.58 59.83 1.32
C THR A 449 8.21 58.47 1.13
#